data_AF-A0A7Y8NTW5-F1
#
_entry.id   AF-A0A7Y8NTW5-F1
#
_cell.length_a   1.000
_cell.length_b   1.000
_cell.length_c   1.000
_cell.angle_alpha   90.00
_cell.angle_beta   90.00
_cell.angle_gamma   90.00
#
_symmetry.space_group_name_H-M   'P 1'
#
loop_
_entity.id
_entity.type
_entity.pdbx_description
1 polymer ?
#
loop_
_entity_poly.entity_id
_entity_poly.type
_entity_poly.pdbx_seq_one_letter_code
_entity_poly.pdbx_strand_id
1 'polypeptide(L)'
;MSAKINIYSEKWCDLVFEGKNQTYGAFVLRKFRDNRHKTALIITLTFFFLAFTLPTLLTILVPKHKSKNTEVTELLDLKLEEKKEQPKIPDEPEKLKATIAFTPPVIKPDDQVKEEMKSQDQLNDAPVSISIADVSGDNTGKDIAEVQETKKVVEDDEKPLLVVEQNPEFQGGLDALLKYLQKHIQYPALAQESGIQGTVFVQFVVSKTGKISNVKVLRGIGGGCDEEAVRVTKEMPNWIPGRQNGQPVPVMFQIPVKFQLQMN
;
A
#
# COMPACT_ATOMS: atom_id res chain seq x y z
N MET A 1 -0.61 -81.71 1.61
CA MET A 1 -0.68 -80.35 2.19
C MET A 1 -0.61 -79.36 1.05
N SER A 2 -1.69 -78.61 0.77
CA SER A 2 -1.73 -77.69 -0.36
C SER A 2 -0.80 -76.51 -0.10
N ALA A 3 0.26 -76.35 -0.90
CA ALA A 3 1.12 -75.18 -0.87
C ALA A 3 0.26 -73.95 -1.22
N LYS A 4 0.10 -73.01 -0.29
CA LYS A 4 -0.61 -71.76 -0.54
C LYS A 4 0.21 -70.93 -1.52
N ILE A 5 -0.18 -70.95 -2.80
CA ILE A 5 0.47 -70.15 -3.84
C ILE A 5 0.14 -68.68 -3.57
N ASN A 6 1.15 -67.91 -3.16
CA ASN A 6 1.00 -66.48 -2.98
C ASN A 6 1.13 -65.78 -4.34
N ILE A 7 -0.03 -65.51 -4.94
CA ILE A 7 -0.18 -64.83 -6.25
C ILE A 7 0.39 -63.40 -6.28
N TYR A 8 0.74 -62.85 -5.12
CA TYR A 8 1.33 -61.52 -4.97
C TYR A 8 2.83 -61.56 -4.70
N SER A 9 3.45 -62.74 -4.63
CA SER A 9 4.90 -62.84 -4.44
C SER A 9 5.66 -62.39 -5.69
N GLU A 10 6.81 -61.75 -5.50
CA GLU A 10 7.68 -61.29 -6.59
C GLU A 10 8.07 -62.46 -7.52
N LYS A 11 8.41 -63.61 -6.93
CA LYS A 11 8.76 -64.84 -7.64
C LYS A 11 7.63 -65.35 -8.56
N TRP A 12 6.37 -65.19 -8.14
CA TRP A 12 5.22 -65.58 -8.96
C TRP A 12 4.99 -64.59 -10.11
N CYS A 13 5.19 -63.29 -9.87
CA CYS A 13 5.12 -62.28 -10.93
C CYS A 13 6.24 -62.45 -11.96
N ASP A 14 7.46 -62.74 -11.52
CA ASP A 14 8.58 -62.98 -12.44
C ASP A 14 8.33 -64.20 -13.33
N LEU A 15 7.76 -65.28 -12.78
CA LEU A 15 7.42 -66.51 -13.52
C LEU A 15 6.29 -66.31 -14.55
N VAL A 16 5.26 -65.53 -14.22
CA VAL A 16 4.13 -65.25 -15.15
C VAL A 16 4.54 -64.34 -16.31
N PHE A 17 5.59 -63.53 -16.14
CA PHE A 17 6.08 -62.57 -17.12
C PHE A 17 7.46 -62.96 -17.71
N GLU A 18 7.89 -64.19 -17.50
CA GLU A 18 9.12 -64.74 -18.08
C GLU A 18 9.01 -64.79 -19.62
N GLY A 19 9.99 -64.23 -20.33
CA GLY A 19 9.99 -64.15 -21.80
C GLY A 19 9.07 -63.10 -22.42
N LYS A 20 8.41 -62.24 -21.61
CA LYS A 20 7.62 -61.09 -22.08
C LYS A 20 8.33 -59.76 -21.76
N ASN A 21 7.83 -58.66 -22.31
CA ASN A 21 8.36 -57.35 -22.03
C ASN A 21 8.05 -56.92 -20.58
N GLN A 22 9.10 -56.76 -19.76
CA GLN A 22 9.02 -56.40 -18.34
C GLN A 22 9.29 -54.90 -18.08
N THR A 23 9.56 -54.12 -19.12
CA THR A 23 9.97 -52.72 -18.98
C THR A 23 8.81 -51.76 -18.69
N TYR A 24 7.56 -52.16 -18.98
CA TYR A 24 6.37 -51.34 -18.74
C TYR A 24 5.10 -52.18 -18.53
N GLY A 25 4.01 -51.53 -18.11
CA GLY A 25 2.69 -52.16 -17.98
C GLY A 25 2.48 -52.91 -16.66
N ALA A 26 1.68 -54.00 -16.72
CA ALA A 26 1.17 -54.68 -15.54
C ALA A 26 2.25 -55.31 -14.63
N PHE A 27 3.42 -55.64 -15.18
CA PHE A 27 4.56 -56.19 -14.43
C PHE A 27 5.13 -55.16 -13.44
N VAL A 28 5.46 -53.96 -13.93
CA VAL A 28 5.97 -52.84 -13.12
C VAL A 28 4.95 -52.46 -12.03
N LEU A 29 3.66 -52.43 -12.37
CA LEU A 29 2.60 -52.07 -11.43
C LEU A 29 2.44 -53.08 -10.28
N ARG A 30 2.69 -54.37 -10.51
CA ARG A 30 2.60 -55.42 -9.48
C ARG A 30 3.86 -55.51 -8.63
N LYS A 31 5.05 -55.30 -9.22
CA LYS A 31 6.33 -55.32 -8.51
C LYS A 31 6.50 -54.15 -7.53
N PHE A 32 6.06 -52.95 -7.92
CA PHE A 32 6.20 -51.74 -7.10
C PHE A 32 4.94 -51.39 -6.29
N ARG A 33 3.99 -52.32 -6.09
CA ARG A 33 2.74 -52.05 -5.35
C ARG A 33 2.96 -51.90 -3.85
N ASP A 34 3.72 -52.81 -3.25
CA ASP A 34 3.79 -52.94 -1.79
C ASP A 34 4.71 -51.87 -1.16
N ASN A 35 5.59 -51.27 -1.96
CA ASN A 35 6.48 -50.20 -1.50
C ASN A 35 5.81 -48.82 -1.47
N ARG A 36 4.62 -48.63 -2.06
CA ARG A 36 3.92 -47.33 -2.11
C ARG A 36 3.51 -46.84 -0.72
N HIS A 37 3.07 -47.75 0.15
CA HIS A 37 2.69 -47.39 1.51
C HIS A 37 3.93 -47.04 2.35
N LYS A 38 5.08 -47.69 2.11
CA LYS A 38 6.34 -47.35 2.76
C LYS A 38 6.86 -45.98 2.31
N THR A 39 6.84 -45.71 1.00
CA THR A 39 7.24 -44.39 0.48
C THR A 39 6.29 -43.29 0.94
N ALA A 40 4.99 -43.53 0.94
CA ALA A 40 4.00 -42.57 1.44
C ALA A 40 4.20 -42.29 2.93
N LEU A 41 4.40 -43.31 3.75
CA LEU A 41 4.68 -43.17 5.17
C LEU A 41 5.95 -42.35 5.41
N ILE A 42 7.04 -42.65 4.70
CA ILE A 42 8.30 -41.88 4.81
C ILE A 42 8.09 -40.42 4.41
N ILE A 43 7.41 -40.13 3.30
CA ILE A 43 7.15 -38.76 2.84
C ILE A 43 6.30 -37.99 3.85
N THR A 44 5.26 -38.62 4.42
CA THR A 44 4.43 -37.96 5.44
C THR A 44 5.22 -37.68 6.72
N LEU A 45 6.10 -38.60 7.11
CA LEU A 45 6.92 -38.47 8.31
C LEU A 45 8.00 -37.39 8.12
N THR A 46 8.63 -37.31 6.95
CA THR A 46 9.59 -36.24 6.64
C THR A 46 8.93 -34.87 6.56
N PHE A 47 7.73 -34.76 5.98
CA PHE A 47 6.97 -33.51 5.96
C PHE A 47 6.62 -33.04 7.37
N PHE A 48 6.17 -33.96 8.24
CA PHE A 48 5.82 -33.64 9.62
C PHE A 48 7.05 -33.23 10.44
N PHE A 49 8.18 -33.92 10.26
CA PHE A 49 9.45 -33.54 10.88
C PHE A 49 9.90 -32.16 10.41
N LEU A 50 9.84 -31.90 9.10
CA LEU A 50 10.23 -30.62 8.52
C LEU A 50 9.35 -29.47 9.03
N ALA A 51 8.03 -29.68 9.12
CA ALA A 51 7.08 -28.71 9.66
C ALA A 51 7.33 -28.40 11.14
N PHE A 52 7.84 -29.35 11.92
CA PHE A 52 8.20 -29.14 13.32
C PHE A 52 9.60 -28.50 13.47
N THR A 53 10.57 -28.88 12.64
CA THR A 53 11.95 -28.38 12.73
C THR A 53 12.15 -26.99 12.12
N LEU A 54 11.39 -26.62 11.07
CA LEU A 54 11.50 -25.30 10.44
C LEU A 54 11.25 -24.13 11.41
N PRO A 55 10.13 -24.08 12.17
CA PRO A 55 9.87 -22.98 13.09
C PRO A 55 10.92 -22.94 14.21
N THR A 56 11.35 -24.09 14.74
CA THR A 56 12.44 -24.12 15.74
C THR A 56 13.75 -23.58 15.18
N LEU A 57 14.09 -23.91 13.93
CA LEU A 57 15.31 -23.43 13.28
C LEU A 57 15.23 -21.92 12.98
N LEU A 58 14.08 -21.44 12.51
CA LEU A 58 13.84 -20.01 12.30
C LEU A 58 13.94 -19.22 13.62
N THR A 59 13.48 -19.77 14.75
CA THR A 59 13.64 -19.10 16.06
C THR A 59 15.08 -19.08 16.58
N ILE A 60 15.93 -20.01 16.16
CA ILE A 60 17.36 -20.02 16.51
C ILE A 60 18.15 -19.09 15.59
N LEU A 61 17.82 -19.06 14.30
CA LEU A 61 18.54 -18.27 13.30
C LEU A 61 18.12 -16.79 13.30
N VAL A 62 16.87 -16.49 13.60
CA VAL A 62 16.39 -15.11 13.75
C VAL A 62 16.47 -14.73 15.23
N PRO A 63 17.49 -13.95 15.67
CA PRO A 63 17.55 -13.50 17.05
C PRO A 63 16.29 -12.69 17.34
N LYS A 64 15.47 -13.16 18.29
CA LYS A 64 14.38 -12.35 18.86
C LYS A 64 15.02 -11.09 19.42
N HIS A 65 14.92 -9.97 18.69
CA HIS A 65 15.15 -8.66 19.26
C HIS A 65 14.06 -8.45 20.30
N LYS A 66 14.35 -8.84 21.55
CA LYS A 66 13.55 -8.41 22.69
C LYS A 66 13.54 -6.89 22.60
N SER A 67 12.41 -6.32 22.20
CA SER A 67 12.09 -4.96 22.60
C SER A 67 12.03 -5.03 24.12
N LYS A 68 13.18 -4.75 24.75
CA LYS A 68 13.18 -4.24 26.11
C LYS A 68 12.39 -2.95 26.00
N ASN A 69 11.21 -2.91 26.60
CA ASN A 69 10.73 -1.63 27.10
C ASN A 69 11.91 -1.06 27.89
N THR A 70 12.44 0.06 27.42
CA THR A 70 13.43 0.85 28.15
C THR A 70 12.71 1.40 29.38
N GLU A 71 12.64 0.58 30.43
CA GLU A 71 12.56 1.10 31.79
C GLU A 71 13.89 1.81 32.03
N VAL A 72 13.76 3.14 32.08
CA VAL A 72 14.76 4.11 32.45
C VAL A 72 15.13 3.83 33.90
N THR A 73 16.20 3.10 34.17
CA THR A 73 17.01 3.33 35.38
C THR A 73 18.37 2.65 35.22
N GLU A 74 19.41 3.39 35.60
CA GLU A 74 20.79 2.91 35.85
C GLU A 74 21.61 2.65 34.58
N LEU A 75 22.71 3.36 34.26
CA LEU A 75 23.75 3.96 35.09
C LEU A 75 24.49 5.02 34.25
N LEU A 76 24.82 6.19 34.81
CA LEU A 76 26.21 6.67 34.94
C LEU A 76 26.22 8.06 35.60
N ASP A 77 26.70 8.08 36.84
CA ASP A 77 27.34 9.24 37.47
C ASP A 77 28.37 9.87 36.54
N LEU A 78 28.15 11.12 36.16
CA LEU A 78 29.22 12.07 35.84
C LEU A 78 28.83 13.42 36.44
N LYS A 79 29.39 13.65 37.63
CA LYS A 79 29.40 14.93 38.33
C LYS A 79 30.16 15.96 37.51
N LEU A 80 29.50 17.05 37.10
CA LEU A 80 30.17 18.31 36.72
C LEU A 80 29.29 19.52 37.08
N GLU A 81 29.84 20.29 38.02
CA GLU A 81 29.57 21.64 38.55
C GLU A 81 28.25 22.37 38.29
N GLU A 82 27.59 22.65 39.41
CA GLU A 82 26.52 23.64 39.59
C GLU A 82 27.12 25.06 39.54
N LYS A 83 27.07 25.72 38.37
CA LYS A 83 27.34 27.16 38.28
C LYS A 83 26.06 27.93 38.66
N LYS A 84 26.09 28.50 39.86
CA LYS A 84 25.13 29.51 40.35
C LYS A 84 25.02 30.69 39.37
N GLU A 85 23.80 31.10 39.02
CA GLU A 85 23.54 32.47 38.59
C GLU A 85 22.09 32.89 38.94
N GLN A 86 22.00 33.86 39.84
CA GLN A 86 20.93 34.86 40.00
C GLN A 86 21.66 36.22 40.07
N PRO A 87 21.07 37.41 39.77
CA PRO A 87 19.77 37.70 39.17
C PRO A 87 19.73 38.91 38.15
N LYS A 88 18.58 39.07 37.46
CA LYS A 88 17.87 40.32 37.03
C LYS A 88 18.43 41.28 35.92
N ILE A 89 17.73 41.27 34.76
CA ILE A 89 16.97 42.36 34.04
C ILE A 89 17.70 43.73 33.91
N PRO A 90 17.85 44.36 32.71
CA PRO A 90 16.72 44.79 31.86
C PRO A 90 16.88 44.64 30.33
N ASP A 91 15.88 44.00 29.72
CA ASP A 91 15.60 44.13 28.29
C ASP A 91 14.76 45.40 28.04
N GLU A 92 15.34 46.32 27.27
CA GLU A 92 14.65 47.38 26.54
C GLU A 92 13.68 46.75 25.50
N PRO A 93 12.47 47.30 25.32
CA PRO A 93 11.36 46.57 24.70
C PRO A 93 11.37 46.63 23.17
N GLU A 94 10.64 45.70 22.55
CA GLU A 94 9.73 45.85 21.39
C GLU A 94 9.43 44.43 20.83
N LYS A 95 8.21 43.99 20.46
CA LYS A 95 6.89 44.59 20.31
C LYS A 95 5.83 43.48 20.44
N LEU A 96 4.66 43.95 20.86
CA LEU A 96 3.39 43.27 21.06
C LEU A 96 3.00 42.29 19.94
N LYS A 97 2.73 41.03 20.29
CA LYS A 97 1.70 40.23 19.60
C LYS A 97 0.49 40.17 20.52
N ALA A 98 -0.63 40.71 20.02
CA ALA A 98 -1.84 40.92 20.77
C ALA A 98 -2.39 39.62 21.39
N THR A 99 -2.26 39.51 22.70
CA THR A 99 -3.11 38.63 23.50
C THR A 99 -4.50 39.24 23.50
N ILE A 100 -5.42 38.59 22.79
CA ILE A 100 -6.86 38.80 22.87
C ILE A 100 -7.27 38.76 24.34
N ALA A 101 -7.64 39.92 24.88
CA ALA A 101 -8.24 40.03 26.19
C ALA A 101 -9.63 39.37 26.14
N PHE A 102 -9.82 38.33 26.95
CA PHE A 102 -11.14 37.80 27.23
C PHE A 102 -11.90 38.82 28.09
N THR A 103 -12.77 39.62 27.46
CA THR A 103 -13.72 40.44 28.18
C THR A 103 -14.90 39.56 28.61
N PRO A 104 -15.17 39.41 29.91
CA PRO A 104 -16.38 38.70 30.33
C PRO A 104 -17.61 39.49 29.86
N PRO A 105 -18.64 38.83 29.31
CA PRO A 105 -19.82 39.49 28.80
C PRO A 105 -20.59 40.15 29.94
N VAL A 106 -20.87 41.45 29.79
CA VAL A 106 -21.72 42.22 30.69
C VAL A 106 -23.18 41.90 30.37
N ILE A 107 -23.90 41.40 31.38
CA ILE A 107 -25.33 41.12 31.34
C ILE A 107 -26.09 42.45 31.24
N LYS A 108 -26.77 42.69 30.12
CA LYS A 108 -27.76 43.75 29.98
C LYS A 108 -29.14 43.21 30.39
N PRO A 109 -29.99 43.98 31.09
CA PRO A 109 -31.35 43.57 31.43
C PRO A 109 -32.26 43.49 30.19
N ASP A 110 -33.23 42.57 30.24
CA ASP A 110 -34.00 41.98 29.13
C ASP A 110 -35.01 42.89 28.39
N ASP A 111 -35.03 44.21 28.60
CA ASP A 111 -36.20 45.03 28.22
C ASP A 111 -36.05 45.89 26.94
N GLN A 112 -35.26 45.44 25.96
CA GLN A 112 -35.31 45.97 24.59
C GLN A 112 -35.13 44.88 23.55
N VAL A 113 -36.03 43.90 23.58
CA VAL A 113 -36.27 43.03 22.42
C VAL A 113 -37.10 43.82 21.42
N LYS A 114 -36.41 44.47 20.47
CA LYS A 114 -37.02 44.76 19.16
C LYS A 114 -36.57 43.64 18.23
N GLU A 115 -37.45 42.66 18.04
CA GLU A 115 -37.32 41.72 16.93
C GLU A 115 -37.53 42.49 15.63
N GLU A 116 -36.45 42.77 14.90
CA GLU A 116 -36.53 43.04 13.47
C GLU A 116 -35.95 41.83 12.74
N MET A 117 -36.85 40.97 12.24
CA MET A 117 -36.50 39.94 11.27
C MET A 117 -35.94 40.62 10.02
N LYS A 118 -34.70 40.30 9.65
CA LYS A 118 -34.20 40.62 8.30
C LYS A 118 -34.92 39.72 7.29
N SER A 119 -35.57 40.31 6.29
CA SER A 119 -36.13 39.55 5.16
C SER A 119 -35.03 39.04 4.24
N GLN A 120 -35.35 37.98 3.50
CA GLN A 120 -34.50 37.24 2.56
C GLN A 120 -33.96 38.09 1.38
N ASP A 121 -34.36 39.36 1.25
CA ASP A 121 -34.07 40.19 0.08
C ASP A 121 -32.69 40.88 0.10
N GLN A 122 -31.91 40.78 1.19
CA GLN A 122 -30.56 41.37 1.28
C GLN A 122 -29.41 40.40 0.97
N LEU A 123 -29.69 39.15 0.57
CA LEU A 123 -28.65 38.18 0.20
C LEU A 123 -28.22 38.22 -1.28
N ASN A 124 -28.86 39.06 -2.10
CA ASN A 124 -28.60 39.14 -3.54
C ASN A 124 -27.63 40.26 -3.97
N ASP A 125 -27.14 41.09 -3.04
CA ASP A 125 -26.24 42.22 -3.33
C ASP A 125 -24.75 41.94 -3.00
N ALA A 126 -24.33 40.67 -3.00
CA ALA A 126 -22.90 40.37 -3.05
C ALA A 126 -22.41 40.56 -4.50
N PRO A 127 -21.45 41.47 -4.79
CA PRO A 127 -20.89 41.58 -6.12
C PRO A 127 -20.03 40.34 -6.41
N VAL A 128 -20.63 39.31 -7.03
CA VAL A 128 -19.89 38.25 -7.69
C VAL A 128 -19.30 38.86 -8.96
N SER A 129 -18.02 39.20 -8.91
CA SER A 129 -17.22 39.60 -10.05
C SER A 129 -16.99 38.41 -10.99
N ILE A 130 -18.00 38.09 -11.79
CA ILE A 130 -17.80 37.32 -13.02
C ILE A 130 -17.44 38.35 -14.08
N SER A 131 -16.15 38.59 -14.27
CA SER A 131 -15.64 39.41 -15.36
C SER A 131 -15.92 38.71 -16.69
N ILE A 132 -17.09 38.93 -17.26
CA ILE A 132 -17.34 38.69 -18.68
C ILE A 132 -16.72 39.91 -19.37
N ALA A 133 -15.51 39.73 -19.88
CA ALA A 133 -14.92 40.67 -20.80
C ALA A 133 -15.78 40.68 -22.07
N ASP A 134 -16.49 41.79 -22.28
CA ASP A 134 -17.21 42.08 -23.51
C ASP A 134 -16.17 42.21 -24.63
N VAL A 135 -16.06 41.18 -25.47
CA VAL A 135 -15.23 41.21 -26.66
C VAL A 135 -16.08 41.84 -27.75
N SER A 136 -15.83 43.13 -28.02
CA SER A 136 -16.30 43.82 -29.21
C SER A 136 -16.00 42.95 -30.44
N GLY A 137 -17.05 42.55 -31.14
CA GLY A 137 -16.98 41.65 -32.26
C GLY A 137 -16.07 42.17 -33.38
N ASP A 138 -15.15 41.31 -33.82
CA ASP A 138 -14.57 41.38 -35.15
C ASP A 138 -14.88 40.08 -35.90
N ASN A 139 -15.24 40.22 -37.17
CA ASN A 139 -16.04 39.26 -37.94
C ASN A 139 -15.19 38.15 -38.57
N THR A 140 -14.38 37.45 -37.77
CA THR A 140 -13.63 36.28 -38.25
C THR A 140 -14.10 35.01 -37.54
N GLY A 141 -15.29 34.56 -37.94
CA GLY A 141 -15.83 33.26 -37.55
C GLY A 141 -14.93 32.13 -38.02
N LYS A 142 -14.27 31.47 -37.08
CA LYS A 142 -13.67 30.15 -37.27
C LYS A 142 -14.56 29.16 -36.51
N ASP A 143 -15.11 28.20 -37.24
CA ASP A 143 -16.11 27.24 -36.74
C ASP A 143 -15.68 26.55 -35.45
N ILE A 144 -16.57 26.57 -34.47
CA ILE A 144 -16.41 26.04 -33.10
C ILE A 144 -16.70 24.52 -33.05
N ALA A 145 -16.72 23.84 -34.20
CA ALA A 145 -17.05 22.43 -34.32
C ALA A 145 -15.86 21.49 -34.04
N GLU A 146 -14.67 22.02 -33.74
CA GLU A 146 -13.47 21.23 -33.45
C GLU A 146 -12.87 21.57 -32.08
N VAL A 147 -13.71 21.60 -31.05
CA VAL A 147 -13.24 21.44 -29.67
C VAL A 147 -13.57 20.02 -29.25
N GLN A 148 -12.56 19.17 -29.35
CA GLN A 148 -12.59 17.80 -28.88
C GLN A 148 -13.19 17.74 -27.47
N GLU A 149 -14.10 16.79 -27.28
CA GLU A 149 -14.75 16.45 -26.02
C GLU A 149 -13.71 16.14 -24.93
N THR A 150 -13.20 17.16 -24.26
CA THR A 150 -12.60 16.99 -22.94
C THR A 150 -13.76 16.87 -21.96
N LYS A 151 -14.28 15.65 -21.85
CA LYS A 151 -15.20 15.22 -20.79
C LYS A 151 -14.50 15.48 -19.45
N LYS A 152 -14.68 16.69 -18.92
CA LYS A 152 -14.28 17.07 -17.57
C LYS A 152 -15.18 16.25 -16.65
N VAL A 153 -14.65 15.11 -16.22
CA VAL A 153 -15.25 14.30 -15.16
C VAL A 153 -15.36 15.23 -13.97
N VAL A 154 -16.59 15.52 -13.59
CA VAL A 154 -16.93 16.18 -12.34
C VAL A 154 -16.29 15.34 -11.24
N GLU A 155 -15.22 15.85 -10.63
CA GLU A 155 -14.70 15.31 -9.38
C GLU A 155 -15.79 15.57 -8.35
N ASP A 156 -16.59 14.54 -8.14
CA ASP A 156 -17.44 14.40 -6.97
C ASP A 156 -16.49 14.48 -5.76
N ASP A 157 -16.69 15.50 -4.90
CA ASP A 157 -15.91 15.81 -3.70
C ASP A 157 -16.10 14.74 -2.59
N GLU A 158 -16.16 13.47 -2.98
CA GLU A 158 -16.22 12.34 -2.07
C GLU A 158 -14.83 12.07 -1.51
N LYS A 159 -14.70 12.28 -0.19
CA LYS A 159 -13.47 11.97 0.54
C LYS A 159 -13.12 10.48 0.35
N PRO A 160 -11.88 10.15 -0.05
CA PRO A 160 -11.47 8.77 -0.23
C PRO A 160 -11.49 8.03 1.10
N LEU A 161 -12.04 6.81 1.08
CA LEU A 161 -12.10 5.94 2.25
C LEU A 161 -10.77 5.20 2.43
N LEU A 162 -10.34 5.00 3.68
CA LEU A 162 -9.15 4.21 4.02
C LEU A 162 -9.45 2.73 4.24
N VAL A 163 -10.65 2.42 4.73
CA VAL A 163 -11.07 1.06 5.08
C VAL A 163 -12.36 0.76 4.33
N VAL A 164 -12.33 -0.30 3.53
CA VAL A 164 -13.45 -0.77 2.72
C VAL A 164 -13.59 -2.28 2.86
N GLU A 165 -14.75 -2.81 2.48
CA GLU A 165 -15.01 -4.25 2.50
C GLU A 165 -14.21 -4.97 1.42
N GLN A 166 -14.07 -4.35 0.24
CA GLN A 166 -13.27 -4.86 -0.85
C GLN A 166 -12.25 -3.82 -1.30
N ASN A 167 -10.97 -4.13 -1.14
CA ASN A 167 -9.87 -3.26 -1.54
C ASN A 167 -9.76 -3.14 -3.07
N PRO A 168 -9.23 -2.01 -3.57
CA PRO A 168 -8.86 -1.89 -4.98
C PRO A 168 -7.82 -2.94 -5.38
N GLU A 169 -7.93 -3.45 -6.60
CA GLU A 169 -7.01 -4.44 -7.14
C GLU A 169 -6.53 -4.05 -8.54
N PHE A 170 -5.26 -4.34 -8.84
CA PHE A 170 -4.73 -4.16 -10.18
C PHE A 170 -5.33 -5.19 -11.14
N GLN A 171 -5.43 -4.87 -12.43
CA GLN A 171 -5.92 -5.84 -13.41
C GLN A 171 -5.00 -7.06 -13.46
N GLY A 172 -5.52 -8.23 -13.09
CA GLY A 172 -4.72 -9.46 -12.98
C GLY A 172 -4.00 -9.63 -11.64
N GLY A 173 -4.35 -8.82 -10.64
CA GLY A 173 -3.89 -8.96 -9.26
C GLY A 173 -2.45 -8.51 -9.03
N LEU A 174 -1.90 -8.94 -7.89
CA LEU A 174 -0.59 -8.50 -7.41
C LEU A 174 0.56 -8.96 -8.31
N ASP A 175 0.47 -10.16 -8.90
CA ASP A 175 1.50 -10.68 -9.81
C ASP A 175 1.61 -9.85 -11.10
N ALA A 176 0.48 -9.40 -11.65
CA ALA A 176 0.45 -8.54 -12.81
C ALA A 176 1.00 -7.15 -12.49
N LEU A 177 0.70 -6.62 -11.31
CA LEU A 177 1.25 -5.36 -10.82
C LEU A 177 2.78 -5.43 -10.71
N LEU A 178 3.33 -6.49 -10.11
CA LEU A 178 4.78 -6.67 -9.99
C LEU A 178 5.47 -6.73 -11.36
N LYS A 179 4.91 -7.48 -12.31
CA LYS A 179 5.43 -7.55 -13.68
C LYS A 179 5.36 -6.20 -14.39
N TYR A 180 4.26 -5.46 -14.20
CA TYR A 180 4.10 -4.11 -14.74
C TYR A 180 5.18 -3.18 -14.20
N LEU A 181 5.34 -3.15 -12.88
CA LEU A 181 6.36 -2.35 -12.21
C LEU A 181 7.76 -2.71 -12.73
N GLN A 182 8.11 -3.99 -12.79
CA GLN A 182 9.42 -4.42 -13.31
C GLN A 182 9.69 -3.98 -14.76
N LYS A 183 8.66 -3.95 -15.60
CA LYS A 183 8.77 -3.58 -17.02
C LYS A 183 8.83 -2.06 -17.25
N HIS A 184 8.11 -1.29 -16.43
CA HIS A 184 7.93 0.15 -16.62
C HIS A 184 8.80 1.03 -15.71
N ILE A 185 9.36 0.46 -14.63
CA ILE A 185 10.31 1.16 -13.76
C ILE A 185 11.63 1.33 -14.51
N GLN A 186 12.09 2.57 -14.56
CA GLN A 186 13.43 2.91 -14.98
C GLN A 186 14.22 3.30 -13.75
N TYR A 187 15.43 2.76 -13.64
CA TYR A 187 16.31 3.08 -12.52
C TYR A 187 17.06 4.39 -12.86
N PRO A 188 16.91 5.47 -12.07
CA PRO A 188 17.62 6.71 -12.34
C PRO A 188 19.14 6.52 -12.28
N ALA A 189 19.87 7.12 -13.22
CA ALA A 189 21.34 7.03 -13.28
C ALA A 189 22.00 7.46 -11.96
N LEU A 190 21.51 8.54 -11.33
CA LEU A 190 22.01 9.03 -10.04
C LEU A 190 21.93 7.96 -8.93
N ALA A 191 20.81 7.22 -8.87
CA ALA A 191 20.63 6.16 -7.89
C ALA A 191 21.45 4.91 -8.23
N GLN A 192 21.73 4.64 -9.51
CA GLN A 192 22.63 3.56 -9.93
C GLN A 192 24.08 3.85 -9.54
N GLU A 193 24.58 5.04 -9.85
CA GLU A 193 25.95 5.47 -9.55
C GLU A 193 26.21 5.54 -8.04
N SER A 194 25.21 6.00 -7.28
CA SER A 194 25.31 6.15 -5.82
C SER A 194 25.01 4.85 -5.06
N GLY A 195 24.68 3.75 -5.75
CA GLY A 195 24.36 2.48 -5.11
C GLY A 195 23.09 2.50 -4.24
N ILE A 196 22.18 3.47 -4.45
CA ILE A 196 21.00 3.68 -3.62
C ILE A 196 19.97 2.60 -3.95
N GLN A 197 19.61 1.77 -2.98
CA GLN A 197 18.59 0.72 -3.11
C GLN A 197 17.55 0.82 -1.99
N GLY A 198 16.36 0.30 -2.22
CA GLY A 198 15.36 0.23 -1.16
C GLY A 198 13.93 0.05 -1.67
N THR A 199 12.97 0.45 -0.85
CA THR A 199 11.53 0.39 -1.18
C THR A 199 10.91 1.75 -0.97
N VAL A 200 10.32 2.28 -2.03
CA VAL A 200 9.54 3.52 -2.03
C VAL A 200 8.08 3.17 -1.78
N PHE A 201 7.45 3.80 -0.80
CA PHE A 201 6.02 3.64 -0.53
C PHE A 201 5.25 4.79 -1.17
N VAL A 202 4.42 4.45 -2.15
CA VAL A 202 3.57 5.41 -2.87
C VAL A 202 2.12 5.20 -2.46
N GLN A 203 1.46 6.29 -2.10
CA GLN A 203 0.04 6.36 -1.78
C GLN A 203 -0.70 7.06 -2.92
N PHE A 204 -1.87 6.56 -3.28
CA PHE A 204 -2.72 7.16 -4.30
C PHE A 204 -4.19 6.82 -4.04
N VAL A 205 -5.08 7.51 -4.74
CA VAL A 205 -6.53 7.28 -4.66
C VAL A 205 -7.00 6.57 -5.93
N VAL A 206 -7.70 5.46 -5.77
CA VAL A 206 -8.41 4.78 -6.85
C VAL A 206 -9.84 5.27 -6.86
N SER A 207 -10.25 5.97 -7.91
CA SER A 207 -11.62 6.46 -8.08
C SER A 207 -12.61 5.33 -8.36
N LYS A 208 -13.92 5.64 -8.31
CA LYS A 208 -15.02 4.71 -8.67
C LYS A 208 -14.88 4.11 -10.08
N THR A 209 -14.18 4.80 -10.98
CA THR A 209 -13.94 4.36 -12.36
C THR A 209 -12.67 3.52 -12.53
N GLY A 210 -11.89 3.35 -11.46
CA GLY A 210 -10.58 2.69 -11.51
C GLY A 210 -9.43 3.62 -11.89
N LYS A 211 -9.69 4.89 -12.23
CA LYS A 211 -8.62 5.86 -12.49
C LYS A 211 -7.89 6.23 -11.20
N ILE A 212 -6.58 6.40 -11.32
CA ILE A 212 -5.71 6.83 -10.22
C ILE A 212 -5.67 8.36 -10.17
N SER A 213 -5.80 8.92 -8.97
CA SER A 213 -5.61 10.34 -8.67
C SER A 213 -4.82 10.53 -7.37
N ASN A 214 -4.42 11.76 -7.06
CA ASN A 214 -3.76 12.15 -5.80
C ASN A 214 -2.58 11.24 -5.39
N VAL A 215 -1.63 11.05 -6.31
CA VAL A 215 -0.40 10.27 -6.07
C VAL A 215 0.57 11.06 -5.18
N LYS A 216 0.98 10.46 -4.06
CA LYS A 216 1.90 11.03 -3.07
C LYS A 216 2.91 9.98 -2.60
N VAL A 217 4.17 10.39 -2.40
CA VAL A 217 5.19 9.53 -1.79
C VAL A 217 5.09 9.65 -0.27
N LEU A 218 4.92 8.51 0.42
CA LEU A 218 4.91 8.45 1.88
C LEU A 218 6.32 8.26 2.45
N ARG A 219 7.10 7.38 1.82
CA ARG A 219 8.47 7.09 2.20
C ARG A 219 9.30 6.90 0.94
N GLY A 220 10.22 7.83 0.72
CA GLY A 220 11.16 7.80 -0.40
C GLY A 220 12.50 7.17 -0.03
N ILE A 221 13.29 6.88 -1.06
CA ILE A 221 14.70 6.49 -0.93
C ILE A 221 15.63 7.54 -1.53
N GLY A 222 15.09 8.53 -2.26
CA GLY A 222 15.85 9.58 -2.92
C GLY A 222 16.56 9.12 -4.20
N GLY A 223 17.47 9.96 -4.70
CA GLY A 223 18.27 9.66 -5.90
C GLY A 223 17.49 9.62 -7.22
N GLY A 224 16.29 10.21 -7.28
CA GLY A 224 15.40 10.16 -8.44
C GLY A 224 14.39 9.02 -8.42
N CYS A 225 14.49 8.08 -7.46
CA CYS A 225 13.63 6.90 -7.42
C CYS A 225 12.19 7.25 -7.03
N ASP A 226 12.03 8.32 -6.26
CA ASP A 226 10.73 8.77 -5.76
C ASP A 226 9.89 9.35 -6.92
N GLU A 227 10.52 10.14 -7.78
CA GLU A 227 9.96 10.72 -8.98
C GLU A 227 9.56 9.64 -10.00
N GLU A 228 10.45 8.66 -10.22
CA GLU A 228 10.15 7.51 -11.10
C GLU A 228 9.00 6.67 -10.56
N ALA A 229 8.94 6.43 -9.24
CA ALA A 229 7.83 5.72 -8.63
C ALA A 229 6.49 6.46 -8.81
N VAL A 230 6.48 7.79 -8.70
CA VAL A 230 5.30 8.62 -8.97
C VAL A 230 4.89 8.55 -10.45
N ARG A 231 5.86 8.63 -11.37
CA ARG A 231 5.61 8.56 -12.82
C ARG A 231 4.94 7.24 -13.20
N VAL A 232 5.54 6.11 -12.81
CA VAL A 232 5.01 4.77 -13.11
C VAL A 232 3.62 4.59 -12.51
N THR A 233 3.38 5.12 -11.30
CA THR A 233 2.07 5.04 -10.64
C THR A 233 0.99 5.82 -11.40
N LYS A 234 1.32 6.99 -11.96
CA LYS A 234 0.38 7.78 -12.77
C LYS A 234 0.06 7.14 -14.13
N GLU A 235 1.02 6.42 -14.70
CA GLU A 235 0.88 5.75 -16.00
C GLU A 235 0.18 4.39 -15.94
N MET A 236 -0.14 3.89 -14.73
CA MET A 236 -0.79 2.59 -14.60
C MET A 236 -2.16 2.54 -15.31
N PRO A 237 -2.54 1.39 -15.87
CA PRO A 237 -3.87 1.18 -16.40
C PRO A 237 -4.94 1.29 -15.31
N ASN A 238 -6.22 1.38 -15.72
CA ASN A 238 -7.34 1.47 -14.80
C ASN A 238 -7.36 0.29 -13.81
N TRP A 239 -7.58 0.57 -12.53
CA TRP A 239 -7.69 -0.44 -11.47
C TRP A 239 -9.11 -0.96 -11.35
N ILE A 240 -9.27 -2.12 -10.71
CA ILE A 240 -10.56 -2.58 -10.20
C ILE A 240 -10.86 -1.73 -8.96
N PRO A 241 -11.94 -0.93 -8.96
CA PRO A 241 -12.24 -0.04 -7.84
C PRO A 241 -12.62 -0.84 -6.59
N GLY A 242 -12.33 -0.26 -5.43
CA GLY A 242 -12.80 -0.80 -4.16
C GLY A 242 -14.33 -0.70 -4.05
N ARG A 243 -14.93 -1.61 -3.29
CA ARG A 243 -16.38 -1.64 -3.07
C ARG A 243 -16.72 -1.55 -1.59
N GLN A 244 -17.80 -0.83 -1.30
CA GLN A 244 -18.41 -0.77 0.01
C GLN A 244 -19.92 -0.85 -0.15
N ASN A 245 -20.58 -1.76 0.59
CA ASN A 245 -22.02 -2.02 0.44
C ASN A 245 -22.42 -2.35 -1.02
N GLY A 246 -21.53 -3.02 -1.75
CA GLY A 246 -21.73 -3.36 -3.17
C GLY A 246 -21.56 -2.20 -4.17
N GLN A 247 -21.30 -0.97 -3.72
CA GLN A 247 -21.09 0.19 -4.59
C GLN A 247 -19.60 0.51 -4.77
N PRO A 248 -19.14 0.92 -5.97
CA PRO A 248 -17.77 1.36 -6.17
C PRO A 248 -17.56 2.71 -5.49
N VAL A 249 -16.51 2.81 -4.67
CA VAL A 249 -16.18 4.00 -3.87
C VAL A 249 -14.73 4.42 -4.11
N PRO A 250 -14.39 5.72 -3.97
CA PRO A 250 -13.00 6.15 -4.02
C PRO A 250 -12.23 5.65 -2.80
N VAL A 251 -11.12 4.96 -3.01
CA VAL A 251 -10.33 4.35 -1.93
C VAL A 251 -8.88 4.79 -2.00
N MET A 252 -8.33 5.16 -0.85
CA MET A 252 -6.90 5.43 -0.70
C MET A 252 -6.14 4.11 -0.58
N PHE A 253 -5.18 3.89 -1.46
CA PHE A 253 -4.36 2.68 -1.50
C PHE A 253 -2.86 3.03 -1.48
N GLN A 254 -2.05 2.07 -1.05
CA GLN A 254 -0.60 2.22 -0.97
C GLN A 254 0.10 1.00 -1.57
N ILE A 255 1.16 1.23 -2.34
CA ILE A 255 1.96 0.18 -2.95
C ILE A 255 3.45 0.35 -2.59
N PRO A 256 4.15 -0.76 -2.28
CA PRO A 256 5.60 -0.77 -2.17
C PRO A 256 6.23 -0.95 -3.55
N VAL A 257 7.07 0.01 -3.96
CA VAL A 257 7.86 -0.04 -5.19
C VAL A 257 9.32 -0.33 -4.82
N LYS A 258 9.82 -1.50 -5.20
CA LYS A 258 11.16 -1.96 -4.82
C LYS A 258 12.18 -1.62 -5.89
N PHE A 259 13.24 -0.91 -5.51
CA PHE A 259 14.40 -0.63 -6.34
C PHE A 259 15.58 -1.49 -5.86
N GLN A 260 16.05 -2.38 -6.73
CA GLN A 260 17.23 -3.22 -6.48
C GLN A 260 18.16 -3.13 -7.67
N LEU A 261 19.45 -2.89 -7.43
CA LEU A 261 20.43 -3.00 -8.50
C LEU A 261 20.65 -4.47 -8.78
N GLN A 262 20.44 -4.86 -10.03
CA GLN A 262 20.86 -6.18 -10.48
C GLN A 262 22.38 -6.12 -10.60
N MET A 263 23.07 -6.92 -9.80
CA MET A 263 24.48 -7.20 -10.07
C MET A 263 24.50 -8.04 -11.35
N ASN A 264 25.02 -7.44 -12.43
CA ASN A 264 25.25 -8.13 -13.69
C ASN A 264 26.71 -8.57 -13.79
#